data_AF-A0A917HJT8-F1
#
_entry.id   AF-A0A917HJT8-F1
#
_cell.length_a   1.000
_cell.length_b   1.000
_cell.length_c   1.000
_cell.angle_alpha   90.00
_cell.angle_beta   90.00
_cell.angle_gamma   90.00
#
_symmetry.space_group_name_H-M   'P 1'
#
loop_
_entity.id
_entity.type
_entity.pdbx_description
1 polymer ?
#
loop_
_entity_poly.entity_id
_entity_poly.type
_entity_poly.pdbx_seq_one_letter_code
_entity_poly.pdbx_strand_id
1 'polypeptide(L)'
;MRTKSFVALLTIALFVAAAPAYAAQPEDQQSAEKGADAQSHSSSHEGWKSDHEHHHGNPPSAAQIEEHRLAKLRYMAKYFGISTEGKTADQLKNELKAAKVKDKDKWEAFKAEHQAKRLEHLKRVATEHGISTEGKSADQLLDELRKQRRAEEKKQTVPSQKTKVKES
;
A
#
# COMPACT_ATOMS: atom_id res chain seq x y z
N MET A 1 -38.67 -31.56 -45.06
CA MET A 1 -38.29 -32.66 -44.13
C MET A 1 -37.82 -31.99 -42.84
N ARG A 2 -38.45 -32.14 -41.65
CA ARG A 2 -38.43 -33.32 -40.73
C ARG A 2 -36.97 -33.73 -40.46
N THR A 3 -36.37 -33.77 -39.27
CA THR A 3 -36.77 -33.75 -37.83
C THR A 3 -35.58 -33.21 -36.98
N LYS A 4 -35.57 -32.92 -35.66
CA LYS A 4 -36.50 -33.03 -34.50
C LYS A 4 -36.02 -32.04 -33.39
N SER A 5 -36.82 -31.79 -32.34
CA SER A 5 -36.35 -31.17 -31.08
C SER A 5 -36.12 -32.25 -30.00
N PHE A 6 -35.20 -32.01 -29.06
CA PHE A 6 -35.19 -32.72 -27.76
C PHE A 6 -34.85 -31.77 -26.61
N VAL A 7 -35.80 -31.63 -25.69
CA VAL A 7 -35.60 -31.12 -24.33
C VAL A 7 -35.50 -32.34 -23.41
N ALA A 8 -34.53 -32.35 -22.50
CA ALA A 8 -34.45 -33.33 -21.42
C ALA A 8 -34.09 -32.61 -20.11
N LEU A 9 -35.13 -32.26 -19.35
CA LEU A 9 -35.01 -32.00 -17.92
C LEU A 9 -34.64 -33.31 -17.21
N LEU A 10 -33.64 -33.29 -16.34
CA LEU A 10 -33.52 -34.26 -15.26
C LEU A 10 -33.18 -33.53 -13.96
N THR A 11 -33.89 -33.91 -12.91
CA THR A 11 -33.89 -33.24 -11.60
C THR A 11 -33.34 -34.17 -10.51
N ILE A 12 -33.06 -33.58 -9.34
CA ILE A 12 -32.88 -34.25 -8.03
C ILE A 12 -31.54 -34.98 -7.81
N ALA A 13 -30.76 -34.47 -6.86
CA ALA A 13 -30.47 -35.19 -5.60
C ALA A 13 -30.02 -34.20 -4.51
N LEU A 14 -30.81 -34.12 -3.43
CA LEU A 14 -30.47 -33.39 -2.20
C LEU A 14 -29.42 -34.21 -1.43
N PHE A 15 -28.36 -33.59 -0.89
CA PHE A 15 -27.51 -34.25 0.11
C PHE A 15 -27.57 -33.47 1.43
N VAL A 16 -27.95 -34.17 2.48
CA VAL A 16 -28.23 -33.61 3.82
C VAL A 16 -26.95 -33.53 4.64
N ALA A 17 -26.89 -32.53 5.52
CA ALA A 17 -25.73 -32.23 6.35
C ALA A 17 -25.51 -33.20 7.51
N ALA A 18 -24.25 -33.33 7.94
CA ALA A 18 -23.88 -33.81 9.26
C ALA A 18 -22.69 -32.98 9.78
N ALA A 19 -22.93 -32.15 10.79
CA ALA A 19 -21.89 -31.47 11.56
C ALA A 19 -21.87 -32.07 12.96
N PRO A 20 -20.73 -32.60 13.47
CA PRO A 20 -20.63 -33.02 14.85
C PRO A 20 -20.54 -31.79 15.75
N ALA A 21 -21.61 -31.50 16.49
CA ALA A 21 -21.56 -30.57 17.60
C ALA A 21 -20.76 -31.22 18.74
N TYR A 22 -19.49 -30.84 18.90
CA TYR A 22 -18.71 -31.26 20.06
C TYR A 22 -19.04 -30.35 21.24
N ALA A 23 -19.85 -30.86 22.16
CA ALA A 23 -20.20 -30.19 23.40
C ALA A 23 -19.03 -30.21 24.41
N ALA A 24 -19.08 -29.30 25.38
CA ALA A 24 -18.06 -29.16 26.41
C ALA A 24 -17.95 -30.38 27.33
N GLN A 25 -16.74 -30.64 27.83
CA GLN A 25 -16.53 -31.09 29.20
C GLN A 25 -15.57 -30.12 29.91
N PRO A 26 -15.85 -29.74 31.17
CA PRO A 26 -14.99 -28.91 31.99
C PRO A 26 -14.20 -29.74 33.03
N GLU A 27 -13.48 -29.02 33.89
CA GLU A 27 -12.73 -29.49 35.08
C GLU A 27 -11.52 -30.42 34.82
N ASP A 28 -10.32 -29.85 34.88
CA ASP A 28 -9.43 -30.13 36.01
C ASP A 28 -8.42 -28.98 36.18
N GLN A 29 -8.24 -28.52 37.42
CA GLN A 29 -7.41 -27.37 37.76
C GLN A 29 -6.09 -27.78 38.46
N GLN A 30 -5.19 -26.79 38.51
CA GLN A 30 -4.13 -26.56 39.50
C GLN A 30 -2.70 -27.11 39.27
N SER A 31 -1.84 -26.11 39.02
CA SER A 31 -0.62 -25.83 39.80
C SER A 31 0.67 -26.57 39.46
N ALA A 32 1.51 -25.87 38.70
CA ALA A 32 2.94 -25.81 38.97
C ALA A 32 3.46 -24.39 38.67
N GLU A 33 3.63 -23.59 39.72
CA GLU A 33 4.31 -22.31 39.65
C GLU A 33 5.81 -22.48 39.35
N LYS A 34 6.31 -21.75 38.34
CA LYS A 34 7.72 -21.35 38.31
C LYS A 34 7.92 -20.10 37.45
N GLY A 35 8.13 -18.97 38.12
CA GLY A 35 8.60 -17.77 37.43
C GLY A 35 10.08 -17.87 37.09
N ALA A 36 10.47 -17.25 35.98
CA ALA A 36 11.75 -16.55 35.77
C ALA A 36 11.84 -16.03 34.33
N ASP A 37 12.28 -14.78 34.18
CA ASP A 37 13.10 -14.29 33.06
C ASP A 37 12.52 -14.34 31.63
N ALA A 38 11.32 -13.77 31.45
CA ALA A 38 11.00 -13.11 30.20
C ALA A 38 11.79 -11.78 30.08
N GLN A 39 13.10 -11.90 29.82
CA GLN A 39 14.01 -10.76 29.68
C GLN A 39 13.67 -9.95 28.42
N SER A 40 12.71 -9.03 28.57
CA SER A 40 12.44 -7.96 27.62
C SER A 40 13.72 -7.19 27.36
N HIS A 41 14.38 -7.45 26.21
CA HIS A 41 15.44 -6.61 25.68
C HIS A 41 14.84 -5.25 25.27
N SER A 42 14.61 -4.40 26.25
CA SER A 42 14.57 -2.96 26.04
C SER A 42 15.97 -2.52 25.67
N SER A 43 16.32 -2.60 24.39
CA SER A 43 17.54 -1.99 23.88
C SER A 43 17.39 -0.48 24.04
N SER A 44 18.01 0.07 25.09
CA SER A 44 18.15 1.51 25.29
C SER A 44 18.84 2.11 24.07
N HIS A 45 18.05 2.66 23.15
CA HIS A 45 18.60 3.39 22.02
C HIS A 45 18.83 4.83 22.44
N GLU A 46 19.95 5.04 23.13
CA GLU A 46 20.37 6.37 23.55
C GLU A 46 20.60 7.27 22.34
N GLY A 47 20.11 8.52 22.42
CA GLY A 47 20.88 9.63 21.89
C GLY A 47 20.72 10.02 20.41
N TRP A 48 19.64 9.65 19.71
CA TRP A 48 19.27 10.39 18.48
C TRP A 48 18.21 11.46 18.79
N LYS A 49 18.66 12.56 19.39
CA LYS A 49 17.92 13.83 19.39
C LYS A 49 17.95 14.40 17.96
N SER A 50 17.07 13.87 17.12
CA SER A 50 16.84 14.39 15.79
C SER A 50 16.02 15.66 15.90
N ASP A 51 16.68 16.81 16.08
CA ASP A 51 16.10 18.16 16.06
C ASP A 51 15.59 18.57 14.65
N HIS A 52 15.03 17.61 13.94
CA HIS A 52 14.23 17.82 12.74
C HIS A 52 12.80 18.10 13.19
N GLU A 53 12.51 19.39 13.36
CA GLU A 53 11.15 19.91 13.45
C GLU A 53 10.47 19.75 12.09
N HIS A 54 10.13 18.50 11.77
CA HIS A 54 9.45 18.12 10.56
C HIS A 54 8.11 18.85 10.54
N HIS A 55 7.86 19.63 9.48
CA HIS A 55 6.57 20.25 9.19
C HIS A 55 5.52 19.17 8.85
N HIS A 56 5.12 18.41 9.87
CA HIS A 56 4.01 17.50 9.83
C HIS A 56 2.72 18.33 9.81
N GLY A 57 2.19 18.58 8.62
CA GLY A 57 0.74 18.79 8.51
C GLY A 57 0.02 17.61 9.16
N ASN A 58 -1.18 17.84 9.73
CA ASN A 58 -1.94 16.78 10.41
C ASN A 58 -1.94 15.49 9.57
N PRO A 59 -1.57 14.33 10.14
CA PRO A 59 -1.57 13.09 9.40
C PRO A 59 -2.98 12.82 8.86
N PRO A 60 -3.12 12.28 7.64
CA PRO A 60 -4.43 11.99 7.08
C PRO A 60 -5.20 11.06 8.01
N SER A 61 -6.49 11.34 8.21
CA SER A 61 -7.32 10.55 9.10
C SER A 61 -7.44 9.10 8.60
N ALA A 62 -7.72 8.16 9.51
CA ALA A 62 -7.92 6.75 9.14
C ALA A 62 -8.99 6.59 8.03
N ALA A 63 -10.04 7.43 8.05
CA ALA A 63 -11.05 7.47 7.01
C ALA A 63 -10.50 7.91 5.64
N GLN A 64 -9.67 8.96 5.60
CA GLN A 64 -9.02 9.41 4.35
C GLN A 64 -8.03 8.37 3.79
N ILE A 65 -7.32 7.66 4.66
CA ILE A 65 -6.40 6.58 4.27
C ILE A 65 -7.18 5.42 3.63
N GLU A 66 -8.26 4.96 4.27
CA GLU A 66 -9.09 3.88 3.73
C GLU A 66 -9.88 4.30 2.48
N GLU A 67 -10.36 5.55 2.38
CA GLU A 67 -10.96 6.08 1.15
C GLU A 67 -9.94 6.08 0.00
N HIS A 68 -8.73 6.59 0.21
CA HIS A 68 -7.67 6.58 -0.80
C HIS A 68 -7.31 5.14 -1.23
N ARG A 69 -7.23 4.21 -0.26
CA ARG A 69 -6.99 2.79 -0.50
C ARG A 69 -8.11 2.15 -1.32
N LEU A 70 -9.37 2.45 -0.99
CA LEU A 70 -10.55 1.96 -1.70
C LEU A 70 -10.65 2.54 -3.12
N ALA A 71 -10.37 3.83 -3.29
CA ALA A 71 -10.31 4.48 -4.60
C ALA A 71 -9.28 3.82 -5.52
N LYS A 72 -8.07 3.52 -4.99
CA LYS A 72 -7.04 2.79 -5.72
C LYS A 72 -7.48 1.37 -6.10
N LEU A 73 -8.14 0.64 -5.20
CA LEU A 73 -8.68 -0.69 -5.48
C LEU A 73 -9.78 -0.65 -6.55
N ARG A 74 -10.69 0.34 -6.49
CA ARG A 74 -11.74 0.53 -7.49
C ARG A 74 -11.16 0.89 -8.86
N TYR A 75 -10.14 1.75 -8.92
CA TYR A 75 -9.43 2.09 -10.15
C TYR A 75 -8.81 0.84 -10.81
N MET A 76 -8.10 0.03 -10.03
CA MET A 76 -7.51 -1.22 -10.52
C MET A 76 -8.60 -2.21 -10.94
N ALA A 77 -9.65 -2.38 -10.14
CA ALA A 77 -10.77 -3.27 -10.47
C ALA A 77 -11.41 -2.92 -11.82
N LYS A 78 -11.67 -1.63 -12.09
CA LYS A 78 -12.17 -1.16 -13.39
C LYS A 78 -11.24 -1.53 -14.55
N TYR A 79 -9.92 -1.38 -14.41
CA TYR A 79 -8.95 -1.80 -15.42
C TYR A 79 -9.04 -3.31 -15.74
N PHE A 80 -9.26 -4.14 -14.72
CA PHE A 80 -9.44 -5.59 -14.89
C PHE A 80 -10.87 -6.01 -15.29
N GLY A 81 -11.82 -5.08 -15.43
CA GLY A 81 -13.22 -5.39 -15.76
C GLY A 81 -14.03 -5.94 -14.59
N ILE A 82 -13.54 -5.76 -13.36
CA ILE A 82 -14.21 -6.17 -12.12
C ILE A 82 -15.23 -5.10 -11.72
N SER A 83 -16.49 -5.50 -11.51
CA SER A 83 -17.52 -4.60 -10.97
C SER A 83 -17.12 -4.11 -9.56
N THR A 84 -17.30 -2.81 -9.31
CA THR A 84 -16.91 -2.12 -8.07
C THR A 84 -18.08 -1.72 -7.17
N GLU A 85 -19.31 -1.91 -7.62
CA GLU A 85 -20.53 -1.45 -6.94
C GLU A 85 -20.89 -2.38 -5.78
N GLY A 86 -21.28 -1.82 -4.64
CA GLY A 86 -21.60 -2.56 -3.41
C GLY A 86 -20.43 -3.30 -2.73
N LYS A 87 -19.25 -3.38 -3.36
CA LYS A 87 -18.12 -4.18 -2.85
C LYS A 87 -17.25 -3.47 -1.83
N THR A 88 -16.81 -4.23 -0.83
CA THR A 88 -15.86 -3.80 0.19
C THR A 88 -14.41 -3.81 -0.33
N ALA A 89 -13.51 -3.13 0.39
CA ALA A 89 -12.09 -3.11 0.04
C ALA A 89 -11.48 -4.53 -0.02
N ASP A 90 -11.87 -5.45 0.87
CA ASP A 90 -11.30 -6.80 0.92
C ASP A 90 -11.84 -7.73 -0.17
N GLN A 91 -13.11 -7.59 -0.55
CA GLN A 91 -13.66 -8.25 -1.74
C GLN A 91 -12.88 -7.83 -2.99
N LEU A 92 -12.68 -6.51 -3.19
CA LEU A 92 -11.91 -5.99 -4.32
C LEU A 92 -10.44 -6.45 -4.31
N LYS A 93 -9.79 -6.50 -3.13
CA LYS A 93 -8.43 -7.06 -2.99
C LYS A 93 -8.37 -8.52 -3.44
N ASN A 94 -9.35 -9.34 -3.05
CA ASN A 94 -9.36 -10.77 -3.36
C ASN A 94 -9.67 -11.05 -4.84
N GLU A 95 -10.63 -10.32 -5.42
CA GLU A 95 -10.90 -10.41 -6.86
C GLU A 95 -9.71 -9.91 -7.70
N LEU A 96 -9.02 -8.84 -7.28
CA LEU A 96 -7.79 -8.38 -7.93
C LEU A 96 -6.63 -9.37 -7.82
N LYS A 97 -6.49 -10.09 -6.68
CA LYS A 97 -5.51 -11.19 -6.56
C LYS A 97 -5.84 -12.31 -7.55
N ALA A 98 -7.11 -12.71 -7.67
CA ALA A 98 -7.54 -13.72 -8.62
C ALA A 98 -7.28 -13.28 -10.08
N ALA A 99 -7.66 -12.05 -10.44
CA ALA A 99 -7.41 -11.48 -11.76
C ALA A 99 -5.91 -11.39 -12.09
N LYS A 100 -5.06 -11.03 -11.11
CA LYS A 100 -3.59 -11.04 -11.28
C LYS A 100 -3.03 -12.44 -11.57
N VAL A 101 -3.59 -13.48 -10.96
CA VAL A 101 -3.14 -14.87 -11.19
C VAL A 101 -3.64 -15.39 -12.55
N LYS A 102 -4.87 -15.03 -12.92
CA LYS A 102 -5.52 -15.40 -14.18
C LYS A 102 -4.88 -14.73 -15.39
N ASP A 103 -4.78 -13.41 -15.37
CA ASP A 103 -4.38 -12.57 -16.50
C ASP A 103 -3.05 -11.85 -16.21
N LYS A 104 -1.98 -12.63 -16.01
CA LYS A 104 -0.64 -12.13 -15.64
C LYS A 104 -0.11 -11.08 -16.63
N ASP A 105 -0.27 -11.29 -17.92
CA ASP A 105 0.23 -10.37 -18.95
C ASP A 105 -0.47 -9.01 -18.88
N LYS A 106 -1.77 -8.99 -18.58
CA LYS A 106 -2.53 -7.77 -18.33
C LYS A 106 -2.07 -7.04 -17.05
N TRP A 107 -1.61 -7.79 -16.04
CA TRP A 107 -0.98 -7.23 -14.85
C TRP A 107 0.42 -6.65 -15.10
N GLU A 108 1.24 -7.31 -15.92
CA GLU A 108 2.54 -6.77 -16.33
C GLU A 108 2.36 -5.51 -17.21
N ALA A 109 1.42 -5.52 -18.17
CA ALA A 109 1.07 -4.35 -18.97
C ALA A 109 0.60 -3.15 -18.12
N PHE A 110 -0.30 -3.39 -17.15
CA PHE A 110 -0.76 -2.37 -16.21
C PHE A 110 0.41 -1.72 -15.44
N LYS A 111 1.34 -2.53 -14.92
CA LYS A 111 2.54 -2.03 -14.25
C LYS A 111 3.44 -1.23 -15.19
N ALA A 112 3.69 -1.73 -16.40
CA ALA A 112 4.56 -1.08 -17.38
C ALA A 112 4.01 0.30 -17.78
N GLU A 113 2.70 0.40 -18.04
CA GLU A 113 2.00 1.66 -18.33
C GLU A 113 2.17 2.68 -17.18
N HIS A 114 2.00 2.22 -15.94
CA HIS A 114 2.12 3.07 -14.75
C HIS A 114 3.57 3.45 -14.42
N GLN A 115 4.53 2.56 -14.70
CA GLN A 115 5.96 2.84 -14.57
C GLN A 115 6.40 3.89 -15.61
N ALA A 116 5.92 3.79 -16.86
CA ALA A 116 6.17 4.77 -17.90
C ALA A 116 5.62 6.15 -17.51
N LYS A 117 4.35 6.23 -17.08
CA LYS A 117 3.72 7.47 -16.59
C LYS A 117 4.47 8.08 -15.40
N ARG A 118 4.91 7.25 -14.44
CA ARG A 118 5.72 7.71 -13.29
C ARG A 118 7.07 8.25 -13.73
N LEU A 119 7.74 7.59 -14.67
CA LEU A 119 9.03 8.00 -15.22
C LEU A 119 8.92 9.31 -16.01
N GLU A 120 7.90 9.46 -16.84
CA GLU A 120 7.58 10.71 -17.56
C GLU A 120 7.34 11.86 -16.58
N HIS A 121 6.51 11.65 -15.55
CA HIS A 121 6.28 12.65 -14.51
C HIS A 121 7.56 13.04 -13.78
N LEU A 122 8.40 12.06 -13.40
CA LEU A 122 9.69 12.33 -12.77
C LEU A 122 10.67 13.07 -13.68
N LYS A 123 10.67 12.79 -14.99
CA LYS A 123 11.45 13.56 -15.96
C LYS A 123 10.98 15.01 -16.04
N ARG A 124 9.66 15.26 -16.11
CA ARG A 124 9.10 16.63 -16.11
C ARG A 124 9.54 17.40 -14.85
N VAL A 125 9.33 16.82 -13.67
CA VAL A 125 9.71 17.47 -12.40
C VAL A 125 11.23 17.66 -12.30
N ALA A 126 12.02 16.70 -12.77
CA ALA A 126 13.48 16.85 -12.84
C ALA A 126 13.89 18.01 -13.76
N THR A 127 13.28 18.17 -14.94
CA THR A 127 13.56 19.33 -15.82
C THR A 127 13.14 20.65 -15.21
N GLU A 128 12.01 20.71 -14.49
CA GLU A 128 11.55 21.90 -13.75
C GLU A 128 12.54 22.32 -12.66
N HIS A 129 13.22 21.36 -12.04
CA HIS A 129 14.27 21.58 -11.03
C HIS A 129 15.69 21.74 -11.62
N GLY A 130 15.87 21.68 -12.95
CA GLY A 130 17.18 21.82 -13.60
C GLY A 130 18.06 20.56 -13.57
N ILE A 131 17.49 19.40 -13.27
CA ILE A 131 18.18 18.11 -13.23
C ILE A 131 18.20 17.47 -14.62
N SER A 132 19.39 17.07 -15.11
CA SER A 132 19.50 16.30 -16.37
C SER A 132 18.76 14.96 -16.27
N THR A 133 18.02 14.59 -17.33
CA THR A 133 17.13 13.41 -17.35
C THR A 133 17.55 12.31 -18.32
N GLU A 134 18.62 12.51 -19.09
CA GLU A 134 19.10 11.55 -20.08
C GLU A 134 19.77 10.35 -19.41
N GLY A 135 19.48 9.15 -19.89
CA GLY A 135 20.04 7.89 -19.36
C GLY A 135 19.60 7.48 -17.94
N LYS A 136 18.91 8.34 -17.19
CA LYS A 136 18.57 8.09 -15.77
C LYS A 136 17.32 7.23 -15.59
N SER A 137 17.36 6.36 -14.58
CA SER A 137 16.22 5.57 -14.13
C SER A 137 15.24 6.41 -13.27
N ALA A 138 14.01 5.92 -13.11
CA ALA A 138 13.01 6.58 -12.27
C ALA A 138 13.48 6.75 -10.81
N ASP A 139 14.19 5.78 -10.24
CA ASP A 139 14.64 5.85 -8.86
C ASP A 139 15.85 6.79 -8.69
N GLN A 140 16.74 6.88 -9.70
CA GLN A 140 17.81 7.89 -9.74
C GLN A 140 17.23 9.32 -9.78
N LEU A 141 16.26 9.57 -10.67
CA LEU A 141 15.57 10.88 -10.74
C LEU A 141 14.88 11.24 -9.43
N LEU A 142 14.22 10.27 -8.79
CA LEU A 142 13.56 10.47 -7.50
C LEU A 142 14.55 10.83 -6.39
N ASP A 143 15.70 10.17 -6.33
CA ASP A 143 16.71 10.44 -5.29
C ASP A 143 17.47 11.74 -5.52
N GLU A 144 17.71 12.14 -6.77
CA GLU A 144 18.22 13.48 -7.09
C GLU A 144 17.22 14.57 -6.71
N LEU A 145 15.94 14.43 -7.08
CA LEU A 145 14.87 15.35 -6.67
C LEU A 145 14.73 15.48 -5.14
N ARG A 146 14.86 14.36 -4.41
CA ARG A 146 14.88 14.35 -2.93
C ARG A 146 16.10 15.09 -2.37
N LYS A 147 17.29 14.88 -2.93
CA LYS A 147 18.52 15.56 -2.51
C LYS A 147 18.45 17.06 -2.76
N GLN A 148 17.95 17.46 -3.93
CA GLN A 148 17.77 18.87 -4.29
C GLN A 148 16.78 19.56 -3.34
N ARG A 149 15.61 18.99 -3.11
CA ARG A 149 14.63 19.54 -2.15
C ARG A 149 15.24 19.75 -0.76
N ARG A 150 15.96 18.76 -0.23
CA ARG A 150 16.67 18.89 1.07
C ARG A 150 17.75 19.96 1.06
N ALA A 151 18.38 20.22 -0.08
CA ALA A 151 19.36 21.29 -0.23
C ALA A 151 18.70 22.68 -0.34
N GLU A 152 17.53 22.76 -0.96
CA GLU A 152 16.68 23.97 -1.00
C GLU A 152 16.14 24.30 0.40
N GLU A 153 15.56 23.32 1.11
CA GLU A 153 15.13 23.42 2.51
C GLU A 153 16.26 23.95 3.41
N LYS A 154 17.46 23.35 3.33
CA LYS A 154 18.65 23.80 4.08
C LYS A 154 19.16 25.20 3.72
N LYS A 155 18.89 25.70 2.51
CA LYS A 155 19.22 27.09 2.14
C LYS A 155 18.20 28.06 2.73
N GLN A 156 16.92 27.65 2.79
CA GLN A 156 15.83 28.48 3.33
C GLN A 156 15.87 28.61 4.86
N THR A 157 16.37 27.62 5.60
CA THR A 157 16.44 27.65 7.08
C THR A 157 17.65 28.40 7.67
N VAL A 158 18.58 28.91 6.85
CA VAL A 158 19.87 29.48 7.29
C VAL A 158 20.04 31.03 7.19
N PRO A 159 19.18 31.86 6.55
CA PRO A 159 19.49 33.27 6.32
C PRO A 159 19.02 34.21 7.45
N SER A 160 19.58 34.14 8.68
CA SER A 160 19.34 35.20 9.69
C SER A 160 20.34 35.36 10.85
N GLN A 161 21.57 34.82 10.78
CA GLN A 161 22.57 35.02 11.86
C GLN A 161 23.98 35.36 11.36
N LYS A 162 24.13 36.40 10.51
CA LYS A 162 25.47 36.97 10.23
C LYS A 162 25.55 38.43 9.77
N THR A 163 24.79 39.33 10.40
CA THR A 163 25.00 40.79 10.29
C THR A 163 25.02 41.47 11.67
N LYS A 164 26.03 41.13 12.48
CA LYS A 164 26.38 41.91 13.70
C LYS A 164 27.89 41.98 13.91
N VAL A 165 28.58 42.62 12.96
CA VAL A 165 29.96 43.10 13.06
C VAL A 165 29.95 44.46 12.36
N LYS A 166 29.69 45.54 13.12
CA LYS A 166 30.72 46.40 13.75
C LYS A 166 30.98 47.62 12.86
N GLU A 167 30.10 48.62 12.97
CA GLU A 167 30.46 50.00 12.67
C GLU A 167 31.14 50.57 13.92
N SER A 168 32.19 51.37 13.73
CA SER A 168 33.09 51.89 14.78
C SER A 168 32.96 53.40 14.94
#